data_AF-A0A011PL40-F1
#
_entry.id   AF-A0A011PL40-F1
#
_cell.length_a   1.000
_cell.length_b   1.000
_cell.length_c   1.000
_cell.angle_alpha   90.00
_cell.angle_beta   90.00
_cell.angle_gamma   90.00
#
_symmetry.space_group_name_H-M   'P 1'
#
loop_
_entity.id
_entity.type
_entity.pdbx_description
1 polymer ?
#
loop_
_entity_poly.entity_id
_entity_poly.type
_entity_poly.pdbx_seq_one_letter_code
_entity_poly.pdbx_strand_id
1 'polypeptide(L)' 'MLVKFTSSTSGQIMMFAAVARQLLDAIGKECSARGVITTEQLPEAITRLRRAAADQKASPAEASGPLKPAANP' A
#
# COMPACT_ATOMS: atom_id res chain seq x y z
N MET A 1 6.17 0.84 12.37
CA MET A 1 6.27 2.19 11.75
C MET A 1 5.11 2.38 10.78
N LEU A 2 4.50 3.57 10.76
CA LEU A 2 3.39 3.93 9.88
C LEU A 2 3.89 4.78 8.72
N VAL A 3 3.32 4.58 7.54
CA VAL A 3 3.56 5.37 6.33
C VAL A 3 2.30 6.16 6.01
N LYS A 4 2.48 7.43 5.65
CA LYS A 4 1.39 8.34 5.27
C LYS A 4 1.51 8.66 3.79
N PHE A 5 0.47 8.32 3.04
CA PHE A 5 0.29 8.73 1.65
C PHE A 5 -0.62 9.95 1.63
N THR A 6 -0.21 11.02 0.98
CA THR A 6 -1.00 12.25 0.85
C THR A 6 -1.26 12.54 -0.61
N SER A 7 -2.53 12.71 -0.95
CA SER A 7 -3.01 13.12 -2.27
C SER A 7 -3.88 14.36 -2.13
N SER A 8 -3.70 15.34 -3.01
CA SER A 8 -4.55 16.53 -3.07
C SER A 8 -5.99 16.19 -3.50
N THR A 9 -6.16 15.14 -4.31
CA THR A 9 -7.47 14.73 -4.84
C THR A 9 -8.19 13.74 -3.92
N SER A 10 -7.44 12.83 -3.27
CA SER A 10 -8.03 11.71 -2.52
C SER A 10 -7.85 11.81 -1.01
N GLY A 11 -7.18 12.86 -0.52
CA GLY A 11 -6.86 13.02 0.90
C GLY A 11 -5.67 12.18 1.34
N GLN A 12 -5.63 11.82 2.62
CA GLN A 12 -4.52 11.06 3.21
C GLN A 12 -4.92 9.64 3.57
N ILE A 13 -4.00 8.70 3.37
CA ILE A 13 -4.13 7.29 3.76
C ILE A 13 -2.93 6.93 4.63
N MET A 14 -3.19 6.19 5.70
CA MET A 14 -2.15 5.67 6.59
C MET A 14 -2.15 4.14 6.53
N MET A 15 -0.96 3.55 6.46
CA MET A 15 -0.79 2.09 6.48
C MET A 15 0.51 1.69 7.16
N PHE A 16 0.62 0.43 7.59
CA PHE A 16 1.87 -0.10 8.14
C PHE A 16 2.97 -0.12 7.07
N ALA A 17 4.20 0.17 7.48
CA ALA A 17 5.35 0.21 6.57
C ALA A 17 5.56 -1.10 5.80
N ALA A 18 5.25 -2.25 6.40
CA ALA A 18 5.34 -3.55 5.74
C ALA A 18 4.40 -3.63 4.52
N VAL A 19 3.17 -3.16 4.66
CA VAL A 19 2.16 -3.14 3.59
C VAL A 19 2.50 -2.08 2.54
N ALA A 20 2.93 -0.89 2.97
CA ALA A 20 3.39 0.17 2.08
C ALA A 20 4.53 -0.30 1.18
N ARG A 21 5.48 -1.06 1.74
CA ARG A 21 6.61 -1.58 0.98
C ARG A 21 6.18 -2.55 -0.10
N GLN A 22 5.25 -3.48 0.20
CA GLN A 22 4.70 -4.39 -0.81
C GLN A 22 3.98 -3.62 -1.93
N LEU A 23 3.22 -2.59 -1.58
CA LEU A 23 2.51 -1.77 -2.57
C LEU A 23 3.48 -0.98 -3.45
N LEU A 24 4.52 -0.38 -2.87
CA LEU A 24 5.55 0.37 -3.59
C LEU A 24 6.38 -0.54 -4.49
N ASP A 25 6.74 -1.74 -4.01
CA ASP A 25 7.43 -2.76 -4.79
C ASP A 25 6.61 -3.20 -6.01
N ALA A 26 5.31 -3.45 -5.81
CA ALA A 26 4.38 -3.83 -6.88
C ALA A 26 4.26 -2.77 -8.00
N ILE A 27 4.42 -1.48 -7.68
CA ILE A 27 4.45 -0.40 -8.69
C ILE A 27 5.86 -0.14 -9.25
N GLY A 28 6.90 -0.81 -8.74
CA GLY A 28 8.29 -0.64 -9.12
C GLY A 28 8.94 0.62 -8.54
N LYS A 29 8.52 1.03 -7.34
CA LYS A 29 9.06 2.19 -6.61
C LYS A 29 9.77 1.73 -5.34
N GLU A 30 10.96 2.31 -5.13
CA GLU A 30 11.70 2.15 -3.89
C GLU A 30 10.93 2.73 -2.70
N CYS A 31 10.77 1.92 -1.65
CA CYS A 31 10.16 2.33 -0.38
C CYS A 31 11.16 3.15 0.45
N SER A 32 11.36 4.41 0.07
CA SER A 32 12.21 5.38 0.76
C SER A 32 11.45 6.14 1.86
N ALA A 33 12.18 6.81 2.76
CA ALA A 33 11.60 7.57 3.87
C ALA A 33 10.70 8.74 3.42
N ARG A 34 10.95 9.29 2.22
CA ARG A 34 10.12 10.30 1.55
C ARG A 34 10.21 10.12 0.05
N GLY A 35 9.07 10.24 -0.63
CA GLY A 35 9.02 10.22 -2.09
C GLY A 35 7.71 10.81 -2.61
N VAL A 36 7.71 11.22 -3.86
CA VAL A 36 6.52 11.65 -4.60
C VAL A 36 6.31 10.74 -5.81
N ILE A 37 5.06 10.39 -6.08
CA ILE A 37 4.65 9.74 -7.33
C ILE A 37 4.23 10.88 -8.24
N THR A 38 4.99 11.11 -9.31
CA THR A 38 4.67 12.19 -10.26
C THR A 38 3.48 11.81 -11.12
N THR A 39 2.82 12.80 -11.71
CA THR A 39 1.68 12.61 -12.62
C THR A 39 2.03 11.73 -13.81
N GLU A 40 3.26 11.81 -14.31
CA GLU A 40 3.77 10.99 -15.41
C GLU A 40 3.93 9.51 -15.02
N GLN A 41 4.23 9.24 -13.74
CA GLN A 41 4.40 7.88 -13.21
C GLN A 41 3.07 7.23 -12.81
N LEU A 42 2.03 8.05 -12.56
CA LEU A 42 0.72 7.61 -12.12
C LEU A 42 0.08 6.55 -13.05
N PRO A 43 0.00 6.73 -14.38
CA PRO A 43 -0.68 5.77 -15.26
C PRO A 43 0.01 4.40 -15.29
N GLU A 44 1.35 4.39 -15.28
CA GLU A 44 2.14 3.15 -15.23
C GLU A 44 1.97 2.44 -13.88
N ALA A 45 2.06 3.20 -12.77
CA ALA A 45 1.88 2.67 -11.42
C ALA A 45 0.49 2.05 -11.22
N ILE A 46 -0.57 2.70 -11.73
CA ILE A 46 -1.94 2.15 -11.66
C ILE A 46 -2.04 0.84 -12.44
N THR A 47 -1.46 0.79 -13.65
CA THR A 47 -1.47 -0.42 -14.48
C THR A 47 -0.77 -1.58 -13.78
N ARG A 48 0.42 -1.34 -13.21
CA ARG A 48 1.16 -2.35 -12.44
C ARG A 48 0.40 -2.81 -11.20
N LEU A 49 -0.14 -1.88 -10.42
CA LEU A 49 -0.90 -2.21 -9.21
C LEU A 49 -2.14 -3.02 -9.53
N ARG A 50 -2.87 -2.69 -10.61
CA ARG A 50 -4.03 -3.47 -11.07
C ARG A 50 -3.63 -4.89 -11.48
N ARG A 51 -2.51 -5.04 -12.19
CA ARG A 51 -1.98 -6.36 -12.56
C ARG A 51 -1.58 -7.17 -11.33
N ALA A 52 -0.84 -6.57 -10.41
CA ALA A 52 -0.46 -7.21 -9.15
C ALA A 52 -1.69 -7.61 -8.34
N ALA A 53 -2.70 -6.74 -8.21
CA ALA A 53 -3.93 -7.07 -7.49
C ALA A 53 -4.72 -8.22 -8.13
N ALA A 54 -4.74 -8.32 -9.46
CA ALA A 54 -5.38 -9.43 -10.17
C ALA A 54 -4.63 -10.76 -9.96
N ASP A 55 -3.29 -10.72 -9.99
CA ASP A 55 -2.42 -11.87 -9.75
C ASP A 55 -2.53 -12.37 -8.29
N GLN A 56 -2.50 -11.45 -7.33
CA GLN A 56 -2.67 -11.73 -5.90
C GLN A 56 -4.07 -12.27 -5.59
N LYS A 57 -5.10 -11.96 -6.39
CA LYS A 57 -6.46 -12.51 -6.19
C LYS A 57 -6.52 -14.03 -6.37
N ALA A 58 -5.49 -14.63 -6.99
CA ALA A 58 -5.34 -16.08 -7.14
C ALA A 58 -4.65 -16.76 -5.94
N SER A 59 -4.16 -16.01 -4.94
CA SER A 59 -3.61 -16.55 -3.70
C SER A 59 -4.07 -15.69 -2.53
N PRO A 60 -4.87 -16.20 -1.58
CA PRO A 60 -5.23 -15.43 -0.39
C PRO A 60 -3.97 -15.32 0.47
N ALA A 61 -3.14 -14.30 0.20
CA ALA A 61 -2.09 -13.88 1.10
C ALA A 61 -2.75 -13.22 2.31
N GLU A 62 -3.13 -14.10 3.23
CA GLU A 62 -3.31 -13.92 4.65
C GLU A 62 -3.19 -12.47 5.12
N ALA A 63 -4.35 -11.85 5.29
CA ALA A 63 -4.55 -10.67 6.10
C ALA A 63 -4.04 -10.94 7.53
N SER A 64 -2.74 -10.74 7.76
CA SER A 64 -2.16 -10.63 9.10
C SER A 64 -2.75 -9.39 9.78
N GLY A 65 -3.39 -9.43 10.94
CA GLY A 65 -3.64 -10.52 11.89
C GLY A 65 -4.67 -10.05 12.95
N PRO A 66 -4.96 -10.86 13.98
CA PRO A 66 -6.17 -10.77 14.78
C PRO A 66 -6.20 -9.50 15.66
N LEU A 67 -7.24 -8.69 15.49
CA LEU A 67 -7.70 -7.79 16.53
C LEU A 67 -8.23 -8.64 17.69
N LYS A 68 -7.34 -8.99 18.62
CA LYS A 68 -7.74 -9.54 19.92
C LYS A 68 -8.64 -8.49 20.59
N PRO A 69 -9.91 -8.80 20.93
CA PRO A 69 -10.73 -7.87 21.68
C PRO A 69 -10.06 -7.71 23.06
N ALA A 70 -9.60 -6.50 23.34
CA ALA A 70 -9.22 -6.11 24.69
C ALA A 70 -10.52 -6.13 25.52
N ALA A 71 -10.76 -7.26 26.18
CA ALA A 71 -11.58 -7.29 27.37
C ALA A 71 -10.99 -6.27 28.36
N ASN A 72 -11.79 -5.29 28.74
CA ASN A 72 -11.49 -4.40 29.86
C ASN A 72 -12.67 -4.49 30.85
N PRO A 73 -12.40 -4.35 32.16
CA PRO A 73 -13.02 -5.09 33.26
C PRO A 73 -14.48 -4.76 33.52
#